data_AF-A0A7V3P2N8-F1
#
_entry.id   AF-A0A7V3P2N8-F1
#
_cell.length_a   1.000
_cell.length_b   1.000
_cell.length_c   1.000
_cell.angle_alpha   90.00
_cell.angle_beta   90.00
_cell.angle_gamma   90.00
#
_symmetry.space_group_name_H-M   'P 1'
#
loop_
_entity.id
_entity.type
_entity.pdbx_description
1 polymer ?
#
loop_
_entity_poly.entity_id
_entity_poly.type
_entity_poly.pdbx_seq_one_letter_code
_entity_poly.pdbx_strand_id
1 'polypeptide(L)'
;MALVYLIVSIVCVTGFALCYKVAARYDCELRAVNLCMNIAATAVLVLTFVVNGRRFNSTVALLGLASGACTYLSTLSFFYHMRSARLAVSWTVIGLAVVFPVAASILVWHEQPSTKQWFGLGLLPVALLLLSLGGGENSE
;
A
#
# COMPACT_ATOMS: atom_id res chain seq x y z
N MET A 1 -11.31 13.23 -16.22
CA MET A 1 -10.94 13.66 -14.85
C MET A 1 -10.37 12.51 -14.03
N ALA A 2 -11.12 11.43 -13.75
CA ALA A 2 -10.67 10.31 -12.91
C ALA A 2 -9.35 9.63 -13.35
N LEU A 3 -9.15 9.40 -14.66
CA LEU A 3 -7.93 8.77 -15.19
C LEU A 3 -6.67 9.62 -14.96
N VAL A 4 -6.79 10.94 -14.94
CA VAL A 4 -5.65 11.85 -14.69
C VAL A 4 -5.16 11.70 -13.25
N TYR A 5 -6.08 11.64 -12.29
CA TYR A 5 -5.73 11.38 -10.89
C TYR A 5 -5.07 10.01 -10.70
N LEU A 6 -5.49 9.01 -11.49
CA LEU A 6 -4.91 7.67 -11.44
C LEU A 6 -3.46 7.69 -11.96
N ILE A 7 -3.20 8.36 -13.08
CA ILE A 7 -1.84 8.54 -13.62
C ILE A 7 -0.94 9.27 -12.60
N VAL A 8 -1.41 10.38 -12.03
CA VAL A 8 -0.67 11.13 -11.01
C VAL A 8 -0.37 10.23 -9.80
N SER A 9 -1.35 9.45 -9.35
CA SER A 9 -1.17 8.51 -8.24
C SER A 9 -0.10 7.46 -8.55
N ILE A 10 -0.08 6.90 -9.77
CA ILE A 10 0.93 5.92 -10.18
C ILE A 10 2.33 6.55 -10.15
N VAL A 11 2.47 7.76 -10.67
CA VAL A 11 3.76 8.48 -10.67
C VAL A 11 4.23 8.76 -9.24
N CYS A 12 3.34 9.25 -8.37
CA CYS A 12 3.66 9.52 -6.96
C CYS A 12 4.03 8.24 -6.19
N VAL A 13 3.27 7.15 -6.36
CA VAL A 13 3.55 5.86 -5.71
C VAL A 13 4.88 5.27 -6.21
N THR A 14 5.18 5.43 -7.49
CA THR A 14 6.47 5.01 -8.05
C THR A 14 7.61 5.81 -7.43
N GLY A 15 7.46 7.13 -7.32
CA GLY A 15 8.42 7.99 -6.62
C GLY A 15 8.65 7.56 -5.17
N PHE A 16 7.58 7.28 -4.45
CA PHE A 16 7.64 6.75 -3.08
C PHE A 16 8.42 5.43 -3.00
N ALA A 17 8.14 4.47 -3.88
CA ALA A 17 8.86 3.20 -3.92
C ALA A 17 10.36 3.38 -4.26
N LEU A 18 10.68 4.30 -5.17
CA LEU A 18 12.06 4.63 -5.51
C LEU A 18 12.81 5.25 -4.33
N CYS A 19 12.18 6.13 -3.55
CA CYS A 19 12.79 6.69 -2.33
C CYS A 19 13.23 5.58 -1.36
N TYR A 20 12.40 4.56 -1.14
CA TYR A 20 12.79 3.41 -0.30
C TYR A 20 13.90 2.57 -0.91
N LYS A 21 13.86 2.34 -2.23
CA LYS A 21 14.93 1.60 -2.92
C LYS A 21 16.26 2.33 -2.81
N VAL A 22 16.25 3.66 -2.93
CA VAL A 22 17.41 4.52 -2.79
C VAL A 22 17.89 4.52 -1.34
N ALA A 23 16.99 4.70 -0.37
CA ALA A 23 17.32 4.63 1.06
C ALA A 23 17.96 3.29 1.44
N ALA A 24 17.43 2.18 0.93
CA ALA A 24 18.01 0.85 1.13
C ALA A 24 19.41 0.71 0.49
N ARG A 25 19.65 1.34 -0.66
CA ARG A 25 20.96 1.34 -1.33
C ARG A 25 22.02 2.12 -0.55
N TYR A 26 21.62 3.16 0.17
CA TYR A 26 22.51 3.97 1.00
C TYR A 26 22.63 3.45 2.45
N ASP A 27 22.13 2.24 2.75
CA ASP A 27 22.10 1.66 4.11
C ASP A 27 21.44 2.57 5.16
N CYS A 28 20.51 3.42 4.72
CA CYS A 28 19.76 4.27 5.63
C CYS A 28 18.79 3.43 6.46
N GLU A 29 18.56 3.84 7.71
CA GLU A 29 17.53 3.21 8.54
C GLU A 29 16.13 3.49 7.96
N LEU A 30 15.52 2.46 7.35
CA LEU A 30 14.19 2.54 6.70
C LEU A 30 13.10 3.08 7.64
N ARG A 31 13.21 2.80 8.94
CA ARG A 31 12.28 3.31 9.97
C ARG A 31 12.37 4.82 10.10
N ALA A 32 13.57 5.38 10.13
CA ALA A 32 13.80 6.82 10.19
C ALA A 32 13.30 7.51 8.92
N VAL A 33 13.54 6.91 7.75
CA VAL A 33 13.03 7.44 6.46
C VAL A 33 11.50 7.47 6.44
N ASN A 34 10.85 6.39 6.87
CA ASN A 34 9.39 6.33 6.95
C ASN A 34 8.83 7.37 7.93
N LEU A 35 9.49 7.57 9.08
CA LEU A 35 9.09 8.58 10.06
C LEU A 35 9.19 10.01 9.46
N CYS A 36 10.31 10.33 8.81
CA CYS A 36 10.49 11.61 8.13
C CYS A 36 9.45 11.85 7.03
N MET A 37 9.13 10.81 6.23
CA MET A 37 8.06 10.89 5.22
C MET A 37 6.69 11.17 5.84
N ASN A 38 6.34 10.49 6.93
CA ASN A 38 5.06 10.70 7.62
C ASN A 38 4.96 12.10 8.26
N ILE A 39 6.08 12.62 8.80
CA ILE A 39 6.13 14.00 9.33
C ILE A 39 5.91 15.00 8.19
N ALA A 40 6.60 14.85 7.07
CA ALA A 40 6.45 15.73 5.91
C ALA A 40 5.01 15.69 5.35
N ALA A 41 4.42 14.50 5.22
CA ALA A 41 3.03 14.34 4.79
C ALA A 41 2.05 15.03 5.75
N THR A 42 2.25 14.88 7.06
CA THR A 42 1.44 15.53 8.09
C THR A 42 1.53 17.05 8.00
N ALA A 43 2.73 17.59 7.80
CA ALA A 43 2.93 19.03 7.65
C ALA A 43 2.17 19.61 6.45
N VAL A 44 2.23 18.93 5.29
CA VAL A 44 1.48 19.34 4.08
C VAL A 44 -0.03 19.27 4.32
N LEU A 45 -0.52 18.24 5.00
CA LEU A 45 -1.94 18.09 5.34
C LEU A 45 -2.42 19.19 6.29
N VAL A 46 -1.65 19.51 7.34
CA VAL A 46 -1.98 20.59 8.28
C VAL A 46 -2.02 21.93 7.56
N LEU A 47 -1.03 22.23 6.71
CA LEU A 47 -1.02 23.46 5.92
C LEU A 47 -2.27 23.58 5.04
N THR A 48 -2.62 22.49 4.36
CA THR A 48 -3.83 22.42 3.51
C THR A 48 -5.10 22.60 4.33
N PHE A 49 -5.16 22.04 5.54
CA PHE A 49 -6.32 22.16 6.43
C PHE A 49 -6.51 23.59 6.93
N VAL A 50 -5.42 24.24 7.34
CA VAL A 50 -5.41 25.63 7.81
C VAL A 50 -5.87 26.58 6.69
N VAL A 51 -5.35 26.41 5.47
CA VAL A 51 -5.71 27.26 4.31
C VAL A 51 -7.18 27.08 3.91
N ASN A 52 -7.73 25.87 3.99
CA ASN A 52 -9.09 25.59 3.54
C ASN A 52 -10.19 25.83 4.60
N GLY A 53 -9.83 26.17 5.84
CA GLY A 53 -10.79 26.53 6.90
C GLY A 53 -11.86 25.46 7.19
N ARG A 54 -11.54 24.18 6.98
CA ARG A 54 -12.53 23.09 7.09
C ARG A 54 -12.88 22.79 8.55
N ARG A 55 -14.14 22.41 8.79
CA ARG A 55 -14.61 21.99 10.12
C ARG A 55 -14.03 20.63 10.49
N PHE A 56 -13.53 20.54 11.73
CA PHE A 56 -13.04 19.30 12.31
C PHE A 56 -14.20 18.37 12.66
N ASN A 57 -14.16 17.13 12.15
CA ASN A 57 -15.16 16.11 12.44
C ASN A 57 -14.48 14.98 13.22
N SER A 58 -14.97 14.69 14.42
CA SER A 58 -14.42 13.65 15.32
C SER A 58 -14.47 12.26 14.71
N THR A 59 -15.49 11.94 13.91
CA THR A 59 -15.58 10.65 13.21
C THR A 59 -14.49 10.50 12.15
N VAL A 60 -14.20 11.58 11.42
CA VAL A 60 -13.11 11.61 10.43
C VAL A 60 -11.76 11.48 11.11
N ALA A 61 -11.59 12.12 12.28
CA ALA A 61 -10.38 11.99 13.08
C ALA A 61 -10.17 10.55 13.59
N LEU A 62 -11.21 9.89 14.09
CA LEU A 62 -11.11 8.52 14.58
C LEU A 62 -10.77 7.53 13.44
N LEU A 63 -11.45 7.66 12.30
CA LEU A 63 -11.16 6.85 11.10
C LEU A 63 -9.74 7.11 10.58
N GLY A 64 -9.30 8.36 10.59
CA GLY A 64 -7.94 8.76 10.23
C GLY A 64 -6.87 8.16 11.15
N LEU A 65 -7.09 8.19 12.47
CA LEU A 65 -6.17 7.61 13.44
C LEU A 65 -6.09 6.09 13.32
N ALA A 66 -7.24 5.41 13.21
CA ALA A 66 -7.27 3.96 13.06
C ALA A 66 -6.59 3.49 11.76
N SER A 67 -6.91 4.15 10.64
CA SER A 67 -6.28 3.83 9.35
C SER A 67 -4.78 4.17 9.31
N GLY A 68 -4.37 5.30 9.92
CA GLY A 68 -2.97 5.68 10.03
C GLY A 68 -2.15 4.69 10.86
N ALA A 69 -2.67 4.24 12.01
CA ALA A 69 -2.03 3.23 12.83
C ALA A 69 -1.87 1.90 12.10
N CYS A 70 -2.92 1.46 11.40
CA CYS A 70 -2.90 0.22 10.60
C CYS A 70 -1.89 0.31 9.44
N THR A 71 -1.84 1.46 8.77
CA THR A 71 -0.89 1.71 7.67
C THR A 71 0.55 1.69 8.18
N TYR A 72 0.83 2.38 9.28
CA TYR A 72 2.16 2.41 9.88
C TYR A 72 2.63 1.00 10.29
N LEU A 73 1.76 0.22 10.94
CA LEU A 73 2.07 -1.15 11.32
C LEU A 73 2.30 -2.04 10.09
N SER A 74 1.48 -1.88 9.05
CA SER A 74 1.65 -2.60 7.78
C SER A 74 2.98 -2.28 7.11
N THR A 75 3.38 -1.00 7.08
CA THR A 75 4.67 -0.57 6.55
C THR A 75 5.85 -1.14 7.33
N LEU A 76 5.76 -1.23 8.66
CA LEU A 76 6.80 -1.87 9.47
C LEU A 76 6.93 -3.37 9.16
N SER A 77 5.81 -4.08 9.08
CA SER A 77 5.77 -5.50 8.69
C SER A 77 6.34 -5.72 7.30
N PHE A 78 6.09 -4.79 6.37
CA PHE A 78 6.65 -4.82 5.03
C PHE A 78 8.17 -4.65 5.03
N PHE A 79 8.73 -3.70 5.77
CA PHE A 79 10.19 -3.54 5.85
C PHE A 79 10.89 -4.74 6.50
N TYR A 80 10.24 -5.38 7.47
CA TYR A 80 10.75 -6.62 8.03
C TYR A 80 10.87 -7.70 6.95
N HIS A 81 9.84 -7.86 6.10
CA HIS A 81 9.86 -8.81 4.99
C HIS A 81 10.86 -8.43 3.89
N MET A 82 10.97 -7.14 3.55
CA MET A 82 11.92 -6.66 2.54
C MET A 82 13.38 -6.96 2.87
N ARG A 83 13.72 -7.10 4.16
CA ARG A 83 15.08 -7.45 4.60
C ARG A 83 15.43 -8.92 4.32
N SER A 84 14.42 -9.77 4.15
CA SER A 84 14.57 -11.23 3.97
C SER A 84 14.18 -11.73 2.58
N ALA A 85 13.40 -10.96 1.81
CA ALA A 85 12.86 -11.39 0.52
C ALA A 85 13.28 -10.47 -0.65
N ARG A 86 13.34 -11.03 -1.87
CA ARG A 86 13.55 -10.25 -3.10
C ARG A 86 12.37 -9.26 -3.26
N LEU A 87 12.68 -7.97 -3.42
CA LEU A 87 11.72 -6.87 -3.62
C LEU A 87 10.56 -7.19 -4.58
N ALA A 88 10.86 -7.90 -5.67
CA ALA A 88 9.86 -8.27 -6.68
C ALA A 88 8.77 -9.18 -6.09
N VAL A 89 9.15 -10.22 -5.33
CA VAL A 89 8.22 -11.18 -4.72
C VAL A 89 7.32 -10.49 -3.70
N SER A 90 7.88 -9.63 -2.85
CA SER A 90 7.09 -8.89 -1.84
C SER A 90 6.06 -7.97 -2.48
N TRP A 91 6.42 -7.29 -3.59
CA TRP A 91 5.48 -6.45 -4.32
C TRP A 91 4.35 -7.24 -4.97
N THR A 92 4.63 -8.42 -5.55
CA THR A 92 3.59 -9.26 -6.13
C THR A 92 2.62 -9.78 -5.06
N VAL A 93 3.14 -10.19 -3.89
CA VAL A 93 2.32 -10.62 -2.75
C VAL A 93 1.42 -9.49 -2.25
N ILE A 94 1.93 -8.25 -2.17
CA ILE A 94 1.09 -7.08 -1.84
C ILE A 94 0.02 -6.85 -2.90
N GLY A 95 0.36 -6.95 -4.19
CA GLY A 95 -0.62 -6.83 -5.27
C GLY A 95 -1.73 -7.87 -5.16
N LEU A 96 -1.38 -9.10 -4.76
CA LEU A 96 -2.32 -10.19 -4.51
C LEU A 96 -3.16 -9.96 -3.25
N ALA A 97 -2.63 -9.25 -2.26
CA ALA A 97 -3.37 -8.91 -1.04
C ALA A 97 -4.60 -8.01 -1.30
N VAL A 98 -4.75 -7.43 -2.51
CA VAL A 98 -5.95 -6.67 -2.92
C VAL A 98 -7.23 -7.52 -2.87
N VAL A 99 -7.11 -8.87 -2.86
CA VAL A 99 -8.24 -9.78 -2.64
C VAL A 99 -8.94 -9.51 -1.31
N PHE A 100 -8.18 -9.28 -0.24
CA PHE A 100 -8.74 -9.08 1.10
C PHE A 100 -9.64 -7.86 1.22
N PRO A 101 -9.24 -6.63 0.81
CA PRO A 101 -10.13 -5.48 0.85
C PRO A 101 -11.30 -5.62 -0.11
N VAL A 102 -11.14 -6.27 -1.27
CA VAL A 102 -12.26 -6.54 -2.19
C VAL A 102 -13.27 -7.50 -1.56
N ALA A 103 -12.82 -8.59 -0.95
CA ALA A 103 -13.67 -9.54 -0.22
C ALA A 103 -14.38 -8.86 0.96
N ALA A 104 -13.66 -8.03 1.73
CA ALA A 104 -14.25 -7.24 2.80
C ALA A 104 -15.30 -6.25 2.27
N SER A 105 -15.09 -5.61 1.11
CA SER A 105 -16.08 -4.73 0.49
C SER A 105 -17.36 -5.47 0.13
N ILE A 106 -17.23 -6.65 -0.49
CA ILE A 106 -18.37 -7.51 -0.83
C ILE A 106 -19.13 -7.96 0.43
N LEU A 107 -18.41 -8.33 1.50
CA LEU A 107 -19.01 -8.82 2.74
C LEU A 107 -19.67 -7.72 3.58
N VAL A 108 -19.04 -6.55 3.69
CA VAL A 108 -19.49 -5.45 4.56
C VAL A 108 -20.51 -4.54 3.86
N TRP A 109 -20.30 -4.26 2.57
CA TRP A 109 -21.15 -3.36 1.80
C TRP A 109 -22.08 -4.06 0.80
N HIS A 110 -22.01 -5.39 0.69
CA HIS A 110 -22.82 -6.18 -0.25
C HIS A 110 -22.70 -5.71 -1.71
N GLU A 111 -21.54 -5.14 -2.07
CA GLU A 111 -21.25 -4.75 -3.46
C GLU A 111 -21.19 -6.00 -4.33
N GLN A 112 -21.92 -6.02 -5.45
CA GLN A 112 -21.86 -7.12 -6.41
C GLN A 112 -20.78 -6.84 -7.47
N PRO A 113 -19.68 -7.61 -7.48
CA PRO A 113 -18.65 -7.44 -8.50
C PRO A 113 -19.21 -7.78 -9.88
N SER A 114 -18.76 -7.05 -10.90
CA SER A 114 -19.06 -7.41 -12.28
C SER A 114 -18.46 -8.76 -12.65
N THR A 115 -19.02 -9.44 -13.65
CA THR A 115 -18.54 -10.76 -14.12
C THR A 115 -17.04 -10.76 -14.47
N LYS A 116 -16.51 -9.63 -14.98
CA LYS A 116 -15.09 -9.48 -15.30
C LYS A 116 -14.20 -9.42 -14.04
N GLN A 117 -14.70 -8.80 -12.96
CA GLN A 117 -13.98 -8.75 -11.68
C GLN A 117 -13.94 -10.11 -11.00
N TRP A 118 -15.00 -10.91 -11.14
CA TRP A 118 -15.00 -12.30 -10.68
C TRP A 118 -13.93 -13.17 -11.37
N PHE A 119 -13.80 -13.03 -12.69
CA PHE A 119 -12.72 -13.72 -13.44
C PHE A 119 -11.33 -13.27 -12.97
N GLY A 120 -11.12 -11.97 -12.77
CA GLY A 120 -9.87 -11.44 -12.23
C GLY A 120 -9.57 -11.99 -10.83
N LEU A 121 -10.59 -12.05 -9.95
CA LEU A 121 -10.46 -12.55 -8.59
C LEU A 121 -10.08 -14.04 -8.56
N GLY A 122 -10.66 -14.85 -9.46
CA GLY A 122 -10.34 -16.27 -9.61
C GLY A 122 -8.92 -16.54 -10.14
N LEU A 123 -8.33 -15.60 -10.88
CA LEU A 123 -6.96 -15.74 -11.43
C LEU A 123 -5.87 -15.51 -10.37
N LEU A 124 -6.17 -14.78 -9.30
CA LEU A 124 -5.22 -14.42 -8.24
C LEU A 124 -4.63 -15.63 -7.48
N PRO A 125 -5.41 -16.65 -7.05
CA PRO A 125 -4.83 -17.85 -6.43
C PRO A 125 -3.92 -18.63 -7.39
N VAL A 126 -4.22 -18.63 -8.70
CA VAL A 126 -3.35 -19.26 -9.72
C VAL A 126 -2.02 -18.53 -9.82
N ALA A 127 -2.04 -17.19 -9.82
CA ALA A 127 -0.83 -16.37 -9.83
C ALA A 127 0.00 -16.55 -8.55
N LEU A 128 -0.63 -16.68 -7.37
CA LEU A 128 0.05 -16.99 -6.11
C LEU A 128 0.77 -18.34 -6.16
N LEU A 129 0.08 -19.38 -6.65
CA LEU A 129 0.66 -20.73 -6.78
C LEU A 129 1.89 -20.72 -7.71
N LEU A 130 1.76 -20.09 -8.88
CA LEU A 130 2.88 -19.95 -9.83
C LEU A 130 4.08 -19.22 -9.22
N LEU A 131 3.82 -18.14 -8.46
CA LEU A 131 4.87 -17.36 -7.81
C LEU A 131 5.56 -18.15 -6.69
N SER A 132 4.81 -18.95 -5.94
CA SER A 132 5.35 -19.84 -4.91
C SER A 132 6.23 -20.94 -5.51
N LEU A 133 5.87 -21.46 -6.69
CA LEU A 133 6.63 -22.50 -7.39
C LEU A 133 7.94 -21.95 -7.97
N GLY A 134 7.89 -20.80 -8.66
CA GLY A 134 9.10 -20.18 -9.22
C GLY A 134 10.07 -19.59 -8.19
N GLY A 135 9.63 -19.42 -6.94
CA GLY A 135 10.49 -19.00 -5.83
C GLY A 135 11.36 -20.12 -5.24
N GLY A 136 11.01 -21.39 -5.47
CA GLY A 136 11.68 -22.55 -4.88
C GLY A 136 12.90 -23.08 -5.66
N GLU A 137 13.06 -22.71 -6.94
CA GLU A 137 14.10 -23.27 -7.83
C GLU A 137 15.48 -22.59 -7.77
N ASN A 138 15.74 -21.67 -6.82
CA ASN A 138 17.04 -20.97 -6.71
C ASN A 138 17.74 -21.17 -5.35
N SER A 139 17.44 -22.27 -4.66
CA SER A 139 18.07 -22.64 -3.40
C SER A 139 18.59 -24.07 -3.44
N GLU A 140 19.43 -24.36 -4.43
CA GLU A 140 20.44 -25.43 -4.41
C GLU A 140 21.72 -24.95 -5.09
#